data_AF-A0AAE0FRF2-F1
#
_entry.id   AF-A0AAE0FRF2-F1
#
_cell.length_a   1.000
_cell.length_b   1.000
_cell.length_c   1.000
_cell.angle_alpha   90.00
_cell.angle_beta   90.00
_cell.angle_gamma   90.00
#
_symmetry.space_group_name_H-M   'P 1'
#
loop_
_entity.id
_entity.type
_entity.pdbx_description
1 polymer ?
#
loop_
_entity_poly.entity_id
_entity_poly.type
_entity_poly.pdbx_seq_one_letter_code
_entity_poly.pdbx_strand_id
1 'polypeptide(L)'
;VDIIVVGSTAVDPITGARLGKGEGFAELEYGMLRQMGVIDETTPVVTTIRDEQLVDDIPINKLLQHDVAVDIICTPTQVIRTDKSIPKPTGIYWELLSPQKLSQIKVLRDLKSRLEAEREAPLPTGPDEELPPLAERRNRRGNSGRRGRGRKIGRGREANVGGQA
;
A
#
# COMPACT_ATOMS: atom_id res chain seq x y z
N VAL A 1 8.96 4.52 -15.52
CA VAL A 1 7.85 3.75 -14.91
C VAL A 1 6.65 4.00 -15.81
N ASP A 2 6.07 2.96 -16.38
CA ASP A 2 5.04 3.13 -17.43
C ASP A 2 3.60 3.04 -16.89
N ILE A 3 3.44 2.52 -15.67
CA ILE A 3 2.17 2.34 -14.98
C ILE A 3 2.40 2.34 -13.48
N ILE A 4 1.45 2.90 -12.73
CA ILE A 4 1.39 2.83 -11.27
C ILE A 4 0.18 2.01 -10.89
N VAL A 5 0.37 0.95 -10.12
CA VAL A 5 -0.74 0.15 -9.56
C VAL A 5 -0.87 0.49 -8.09
N VAL A 6 -2.00 1.09 -7.70
CA VAL A 6 -2.28 1.56 -6.34
C VAL A 6 -3.42 0.78 -5.72
N GLY A 7 -3.29 0.44 -4.44
CA GLY A 7 -4.37 -0.19 -3.68
C GLY A 7 -5.48 0.81 -3.36
N SER A 8 -6.73 0.36 -3.32
CA SER A 8 -7.88 1.19 -2.97
C SER A 8 -8.89 0.40 -2.15
N THR A 9 -9.50 1.07 -1.18
CA THR A 9 -10.61 0.56 -0.36
C THR A 9 -11.94 0.77 -1.07
N ALA A 10 -12.12 1.92 -1.72
CA ALA A 10 -13.28 2.23 -2.55
C ALA A 10 -12.89 3.22 -3.65
N VAL A 11 -13.61 3.23 -4.77
CA VAL A 11 -13.32 4.09 -5.93
C VAL A 11 -14.61 4.55 -6.61
N ASP A 12 -14.64 5.81 -7.01
CA ASP A 12 -15.69 6.36 -7.86
C ASP A 12 -15.39 6.08 -9.34
N PRO A 13 -16.29 5.36 -10.05
CA PRO A 13 -16.05 4.94 -11.43
C PRO A 13 -16.09 6.08 -12.45
N ILE A 14 -16.74 7.20 -12.14
CA ILE A 14 -16.86 8.35 -13.03
C ILE A 14 -15.63 9.23 -12.86
N THR A 15 -15.37 9.63 -11.62
CA THR A 15 -14.38 10.68 -11.29
C THR A 15 -12.98 10.13 -11.09
N GLY A 16 -12.86 8.84 -10.75
CA GLY A 16 -11.59 8.23 -10.34
C GLY A 16 -11.11 8.64 -8.95
N ALA A 17 -11.94 9.36 -8.17
CA ALA A 17 -11.68 9.59 -6.76
C ALA A 17 -11.58 8.25 -6.03
N ARG A 18 -10.64 8.12 -5.09
CA ARG A 18 -10.43 6.87 -4.37
C ARG A 18 -10.21 7.08 -2.88
N LEU A 19 -10.58 6.08 -2.10
CA LEU A 19 -10.26 5.97 -0.69
C LEU A 19 -9.14 4.96 -0.48
N GLY A 20 -8.05 5.40 0.13
CA GLY A 20 -6.96 4.52 0.56
C GLY A 20 -7.18 3.97 1.96
N LYS A 21 -6.08 3.53 2.59
CA LYS A 21 -6.06 3.14 4.00
C LYS A 21 -5.99 4.35 4.95
N GLY A 22 -5.54 5.50 4.44
CA GLY A 22 -5.59 6.81 5.11
C GLY A 22 -4.26 7.35 5.62
N GLU A 23 -3.16 6.59 5.55
CA GLU A 23 -1.86 7.04 6.08
C GLU A 23 -1.05 7.93 5.13
N GLY A 24 -1.44 8.00 3.85
CA GLY A 24 -0.80 8.84 2.83
C GLY A 24 0.43 8.22 2.15
N PHE A 25 0.74 6.93 2.37
CA PHE A 25 1.93 6.31 1.80
C PHE A 25 1.90 6.22 0.27
N ALA A 26 0.76 5.87 -0.32
CA ALA A 26 0.63 5.78 -1.78
C ALA A 26 0.81 7.15 -2.44
N GLU A 27 0.28 8.19 -1.81
CA GLU A 27 0.42 9.59 -2.23
C GLU A 27 1.89 10.03 -2.14
N LEU A 28 2.62 9.64 -1.09
CA LEU A 28 4.05 9.91 -0.94
C LEU A 28 4.90 9.16 -1.98
N GLU A 29 4.59 7.91 -2.27
CA GLU A 29 5.27 7.12 -3.31
C GLU A 29 5.08 7.76 -4.69
N TYR A 30 3.84 8.13 -5.02
CA TYR A 30 3.53 8.88 -6.23
C TYR A 30 4.30 10.21 -6.28
N GLY A 31 4.23 10.99 -5.21
CA GLY A 31 4.92 12.28 -5.09
C GLY A 31 6.43 12.17 -5.26
N MET A 32 7.07 11.16 -4.67
CA MET A 32 8.51 10.90 -4.83
C MET A 32 8.88 10.62 -6.29
N LEU A 33 8.15 9.70 -6.95
CA LEU A 33 8.40 9.36 -8.34
C LEU A 33 8.21 10.58 -9.25
N ARG A 34 7.18 11.39 -8.98
CA ARG A 34 6.89 12.61 -9.72
C ARG A 34 7.96 13.69 -9.51
N GLN A 35 8.39 13.88 -8.27
CA GLN A 35 9.46 14.82 -7.89
C GLN A 35 10.81 14.46 -8.53
N MET A 36 11.08 13.17 -8.71
CA MET A 36 12.30 12.66 -9.35
C MET A 36 12.21 12.65 -10.89
N GLY A 37 11.08 13.02 -11.48
CA GLY A 37 10.87 13.00 -12.93
C GLY A 37 10.79 11.60 -13.53
N VAL A 38 10.54 10.56 -12.71
CA VAL A 38 10.43 9.16 -13.16
C VAL A 38 9.04 8.87 -13.76
N ILE A 39 8.04 9.67 -13.38
CA ILE A 39 6.67 9.65 -13.87
C ILE A 39 6.21 11.07 -14.18
N ASP A 40 5.12 11.16 -14.94
CA ASP A 40 4.44 12.41 -15.24
C ASP A 40 2.91 12.33 -15.15
N GLU A 41 2.22 13.42 -15.48
CA GLU A 41 0.76 13.48 -15.48
C GLU A 41 0.11 12.47 -16.44
N THR A 42 0.85 12.07 -17.48
CA THR A 42 0.39 11.12 -18.50
C THR A 42 0.55 9.67 -18.04
N THR A 43 1.41 9.41 -17.05
CA THR A 43 1.63 8.08 -16.48
C THR A 43 0.32 7.55 -15.86
N PRO A 44 -0.23 6.43 -16.36
CA PRO A 44 -1.50 5.90 -15.88
C PRO A 44 -1.42 5.36 -14.46
N VAL A 45 -2.39 5.73 -13.64
CA VAL A 45 -2.63 5.19 -12.31
C VAL A 45 -3.79 4.20 -12.39
N VAL A 46 -3.54 2.97 -11.96
CA VAL A 46 -4.47 1.85 -12.09
C VAL A 46 -4.73 1.25 -10.71
N THR A 47 -5.95 0.78 -10.49
CA THR A 47 -6.30 0.06 -9.27
C THR A 47 -7.03 -1.24 -9.60
N THR A 48 -6.91 -2.20 -8.69
CA THR A 48 -7.68 -3.46 -8.74
C THR A 48 -8.55 -3.53 -7.50
N ILE A 49 -9.86 -3.63 -7.69
CA ILE A 49 -10.84 -3.69 -6.61
C ILE A 49 -11.93 -4.71 -6.97
N ARG A 50 -12.77 -5.05 -6.00
CA ARG A 50 -14.00 -5.81 -6.24
C ARG A 50 -15.13 -4.89 -6.71
N ASP A 51 -16.12 -5.45 -7.38
CA ASP A 51 -17.28 -4.69 -7.86
C ASP A 51 -18.01 -3.97 -6.71
N GLU A 52 -18.04 -4.57 -5.50
CA GLU A 52 -18.65 -3.95 -4.30
C GLU A 52 -17.89 -2.74 -3.75
N GLN A 53 -16.68 -2.48 -4.24
CA GLN A 53 -15.86 -1.33 -3.82
C GLN A 53 -16.03 -0.13 -4.78
N LEU A 54 -16.87 -0.27 -5.81
CA LEU A 54 -17.33 0.86 -6.62
C LEU A 54 -18.40 1.62 -5.84
N VAL A 55 -18.20 2.92 -5.65
CA VAL A 55 -19.10 3.81 -4.90
C VAL A 55 -19.33 5.09 -5.70
N ASP A 56 -20.48 5.75 -5.56
CA ASP A 56 -20.87 6.91 -6.36
C ASP A 56 -20.97 8.22 -5.55
N ASP A 57 -20.42 8.23 -4.34
CA ASP A 57 -20.60 9.30 -3.35
C ASP A 57 -19.29 9.83 -2.74
N ILE A 58 -18.12 9.58 -3.37
CA ILE A 58 -16.85 10.14 -2.89
C ILE A 58 -16.82 11.66 -3.16
N PRO A 59 -16.77 12.50 -2.12
CA PRO A 59 -16.88 13.95 -2.29
C PRO A 59 -15.56 14.54 -2.82
N ILE A 60 -15.50 14.83 -4.13
CA ILE A 60 -14.32 15.41 -4.79
C ILE A 60 -13.84 16.69 -4.10
N ASN A 61 -14.76 17.51 -3.59
CA ASN A 61 -14.43 18.76 -2.90
C ASN A 61 -13.71 18.58 -1.55
N LYS A 62 -13.60 17.34 -1.05
CA LYS A 62 -12.83 17.00 0.15
C LYS A 62 -11.48 16.35 -0.17
N LEU A 63 -11.18 16.12 -1.45
CA LEU A 63 -9.87 15.61 -1.84
C LEU A 63 -8.79 16.65 -1.52
N LEU A 64 -7.69 16.16 -0.99
CA LEU A 64 -6.51 16.95 -0.72
C LEU A 64 -5.68 17.07 -1.99
N GLN A 65 -4.88 18.13 -2.07
CA GLN A 65 -4.02 18.39 -3.24
C GLN A 65 -3.01 17.26 -3.53
N HIS A 66 -2.73 16.40 -2.55
CA HIS A 66 -1.86 15.24 -2.67
C HIS A 66 -2.58 13.93 -2.96
N ASP A 67 -3.92 13.90 -2.96
CA ASP A 67 -4.67 12.70 -3.27
C ASP A 67 -4.46 12.30 -4.73
N VAL A 68 -4.18 11.01 -4.94
CA VAL A 68 -3.90 10.46 -6.27
C VAL A 68 -5.16 9.77 -6.79
N ALA A 69 -5.83 10.40 -7.76
CA ALA A 69 -6.92 9.80 -8.51
C ALA A 69 -6.45 8.68 -9.43
N VAL A 70 -7.35 7.75 -9.75
CA VAL A 70 -7.07 6.62 -10.66
C VAL A 70 -7.62 6.90 -12.06
N ASP A 71 -6.87 6.48 -13.08
CA ASP A 71 -7.26 6.58 -14.49
C ASP A 71 -8.00 5.32 -14.97
N ILE A 72 -7.67 4.16 -14.39
CA ILE A 72 -8.20 2.86 -14.80
C ILE A 72 -8.55 2.03 -13.56
N ILE A 73 -9.75 1.46 -13.56
CA ILE A 73 -10.27 0.62 -12.50
C ILE A 73 -10.50 -0.77 -13.09
N CYS A 74 -9.83 -1.77 -12.54
CA CYS A 74 -10.02 -3.16 -12.92
C CYS A 74 -10.82 -3.87 -11.83
N THR A 75 -12.00 -4.37 -12.20
CA THR A 75 -12.78 -5.29 -11.36
C THR A 75 -12.76 -6.70 -11.99
N PRO A 76 -13.22 -7.75 -11.26
CA PRO A 76 -13.39 -9.06 -11.85
C PRO A 76 -14.31 -9.10 -13.08
N THR A 77 -15.24 -8.14 -13.21
CA THR A 77 -16.26 -8.15 -14.28
C THR A 77 -15.97 -7.16 -15.40
N GLN A 78 -15.19 -6.11 -15.16
CA GLN A 78 -14.99 -5.03 -16.13
C GLN A 78 -13.71 -4.21 -15.92
N VAL A 79 -13.35 -3.43 -16.94
CA VAL A 79 -12.30 -2.42 -16.88
C VAL A 79 -12.93 -1.07 -17.21
N ILE A 80 -12.83 -0.12 -16.28
CA ILE A 80 -13.42 1.22 -16.37
C ILE A 80 -12.30 2.23 -16.57
N ARG A 81 -12.49 3.19 -17.48
CA ARG A 81 -11.61 4.36 -17.66
C ARG A 81 -12.34 5.60 -17.16
N THR A 82 -11.70 6.37 -16.29
CA THR A 82 -12.31 7.53 -15.62
C THR A 82 -12.20 8.79 -16.46
N ASP A 83 -12.92 9.84 -16.09
CA ASP A 83 -12.99 11.11 -16.82
C ASP A 83 -11.74 12.00 -16.71
N LYS A 84 -10.77 11.62 -15.86
CA LYS A 84 -9.53 12.36 -15.57
C LYS A 84 -9.76 13.82 -15.15
N SER A 85 -10.90 14.09 -14.52
CA SER A 85 -11.25 15.44 -14.06
C SER A 85 -10.42 15.92 -12.85
N ILE A 86 -9.88 14.99 -12.07
CA ILE A 86 -9.08 15.28 -10.88
C ILE A 86 -7.59 15.40 -11.27
N PRO A 87 -6.93 16.55 -11.03
CA PRO A 87 -5.52 16.72 -11.35
C PRO A 87 -4.64 15.83 -10.47
N LYS A 88 -3.61 15.24 -11.06
CA LYS A 88 -2.62 14.45 -10.32
C LYS A 88 -1.62 15.36 -9.60
N PRO A 89 -1.09 14.93 -8.43
CA PRO A 89 -0.05 15.68 -7.73
C PRO A 89 1.17 15.97 -8.61
N THR A 90 1.81 17.12 -8.41
CA THR A 90 3.00 17.53 -9.19
C THR A 90 4.33 17.12 -8.55
N GLY A 91 4.28 16.53 -7.36
CA GLY A 91 5.47 16.14 -6.60
C GLY A 91 5.13 15.96 -5.12
N ILE A 92 6.10 16.23 -4.26
CA ILE A 92 5.92 16.23 -2.80
C ILE A 92 5.60 17.65 -2.35
N TYR A 93 4.52 17.80 -1.58
CA TYR A 93 4.18 19.05 -0.89
C TYR A 93 4.84 19.04 0.49
N TRP A 94 6.08 19.51 0.55
CA TRP A 94 6.94 19.44 1.75
C TRP A 94 6.35 20.20 2.95
N GLU A 95 5.61 21.27 2.68
CA GLU A 95 4.86 22.08 3.63
C GLU A 95 3.66 21.36 4.27
N LEU A 96 3.26 20.21 3.72
CA LEU A 96 2.20 19.36 4.30
C LEU A 96 2.78 18.15 5.04
N LEU A 97 4.09 17.92 4.97
CA LEU A 97 4.72 16.72 5.51
C LEU A 97 5.30 16.97 6.90
N SER A 98 4.76 16.27 7.90
CA SER A 98 5.17 16.42 9.30
C SER A 98 6.61 15.93 9.55
N PRO A 99 7.34 16.53 10.51
CA PRO A 99 8.66 16.05 10.93
C PRO A 99 8.63 14.58 11.37
N GLN A 100 7.54 14.16 12.03
CA GLN A 100 7.35 12.79 12.49
C GLN A 100 7.29 11.83 11.30
N LYS A 101 6.54 12.15 10.24
CA LYS A 101 6.43 11.28 9.05
C LYS A 101 7.74 11.21 8.28
N LEU A 102 8.44 12.34 8.14
CA LEU A 102 9.82 12.39 7.62
C LEU A 102 10.76 11.48 8.41
N SER A 103 10.68 11.48 9.74
CA SER A 103 11.54 10.66 10.60
C SER A 103 11.32 9.15 10.42
N GLN A 104 10.14 8.72 9.98
CA GLN A 104 9.83 7.31 9.77
C GLN A 104 10.32 6.77 8.42
N ILE A 105 10.39 7.63 7.39
CA ILE A 105 10.65 7.19 6.02
C ILE A 105 12.02 7.67 5.56
N LYS A 106 13.02 6.76 5.59
CA LYS A 106 14.41 7.09 5.25
C LYS A 106 14.56 7.70 3.84
N VAL A 107 13.91 7.09 2.84
CA VAL A 107 14.01 7.55 1.45
C VAL A 107 13.50 8.98 1.26
N LEU A 108 12.47 9.40 2.01
CA LEU A 108 11.99 10.79 1.96
C LEU A 108 13.00 11.77 2.55
N ARG A 109 13.69 11.40 3.63
CA ARG A 109 14.76 12.25 4.19
C ARG A 109 15.94 12.38 3.25
N ASP A 110 16.35 11.27 2.65
CA ASP A 110 17.46 11.25 1.69
C ASP A 110 17.10 12.13 0.47
N LEU A 111 15.87 12.02 -0.03
CA LEU A 111 15.36 12.87 -1.12
C LEU A 111 15.31 14.35 -0.73
N LYS A 112 14.76 14.68 0.46
CA LYS A 112 14.70 16.07 0.95
C LYS A 112 16.09 16.68 1.05
N SER A 113 17.01 15.99 1.71
CA SER A 113 18.40 16.45 1.90
C SER A 113 19.11 16.68 0.58
N ARG A 114 18.89 15.80 -0.41
CA ARG A 114 19.46 15.94 -1.76
C ARG A 114 18.94 17.20 -2.45
N LEU A 115 17.63 17.45 -2.40
CA LEU A 115 17.01 18.63 -3.02
C LEU A 115 17.42 19.93 -2.33
N GLU A 116 17.57 19.92 -1.01
CA GLU A 116 18.05 21.10 -0.26
C GLU A 116 19.49 21.44 -0.63
N ALA A 117 20.34 20.42 -0.81
CA ALA A 117 21.71 20.60 -1.28
C ALA A 117 21.75 21.13 -2.73
N GLU A 118 20.93 20.60 -3.63
CA GLU A 118 20.85 21.04 -5.04
C GLU A 118 20.35 22.48 -5.18
N ARG A 119 19.47 22.93 -4.27
CA ARG A 119 18.86 24.27 -4.31
C ARG A 119 19.59 25.30 -3.45
N GLU A 120 20.57 24.87 -2.66
CA GLU A 120 21.25 25.66 -1.64
C GLU A 120 20.28 26.35 -0.65
N ALA A 121 19.13 25.72 -0.38
CA ALA A 121 18.08 26.28 0.46
C ALA A 121 17.24 25.17 1.13
N PRO A 122 16.79 25.38 2.38
CA PRO A 122 15.94 24.42 3.08
C PRO A 122 14.56 24.33 2.44
N LEU A 123 13.98 23.13 2.42
CA LEU A 123 12.60 22.88 2.01
C LEU A 123 11.68 23.04 3.22
N PRO A 124 10.45 23.55 3.04
CA PRO A 124 9.51 23.70 4.14
C PRO A 124 9.21 22.34 4.79
N THR A 125 8.71 22.38 6.01
CA THR A 125 8.22 21.19 6.72
C THR A 125 6.84 21.53 7.25
N GLY A 126 5.93 20.57 7.16
CA GLY A 126 4.58 20.74 7.67
C GLY A 126 4.49 20.74 9.19
N PRO A 127 3.27 20.93 9.72
CA PRO A 127 3.02 20.93 11.15
C PRO A 127 3.30 19.55 11.77
N ASP A 128 3.46 19.52 13.09
CA ASP A 128 3.56 18.27 13.84
C ASP A 128 2.28 17.43 13.71
N GLU A 129 2.45 16.12 13.66
CA GLU A 129 1.37 15.13 13.52
C GLU A 129 1.56 14.01 14.54
N GLU A 130 0.46 13.61 15.20
CA GLU A 130 0.43 12.37 15.97
C GLU A 130 0.23 11.19 15.03
N LEU A 131 1.28 10.40 14.84
CA LEU A 131 1.24 9.24 13.95
C LEU A 131 0.70 8.00 14.66
N PRO A 132 -0.09 7.16 13.96
CA PRO A 132 -0.47 5.87 14.49
C PRO A 132 0.79 4.99 14.71
N PRO A 133 0.74 4.04 15.65
CA PRO A 133 1.85 3.12 15.87
C PRO A 133 2.13 2.33 14.59
N LEU A 134 3.42 2.24 14.23
CA LEU A 134 3.85 1.40 13.12
C LEU A 134 3.54 -0.06 13.42
N ALA A 135 3.09 -0.80 12.40
CA ALA A 135 2.80 -2.21 12.54
C ALA A 135 4.07 -2.98 12.97
N GLU A 136 4.09 -3.47 14.20
CA GLU A 136 5.18 -4.31 14.68
C GLU A 136 5.09 -5.69 14.02
N ARG A 137 6.10 -6.03 13.21
CA ARG A 137 6.23 -7.40 12.72
C ARG A 137 6.67 -8.31 13.87
N ARG A 138 5.70 -8.86 14.60
CA ARG A 138 5.94 -9.82 15.68
C ARG A 138 6.69 -11.03 15.10
N ASN A 139 7.97 -11.16 15.45
CA ASN A 139 8.81 -12.28 15.03
C ASN A 139 8.26 -13.58 15.63
N ARG A 140 7.34 -14.26 14.93
CA ARG A 140 7.00 -15.65 15.23
C ARG A 140 8.18 -16.54 14.80
N ARG A 141 9.30 -16.47 15.54
CA ARG A 141 10.24 -17.59 15.60
C ARG A 141 9.54 -18.69 16.39
N GLY A 142 8.77 -19.50 15.68
CA GLY A 142 8.17 -20.71 16.23
C GLY A 142 9.28 -21.61 16.75
N ASN A 143 9.26 -21.87 18.05
CA ASN A 143 9.96 -22.97 18.68
C ASN A 143 9.43 -24.28 18.06
N SER A 144 10.09 -24.78 17.01
CA SER A 144 9.83 -26.10 16.46
C SER A 144 10.34 -27.14 17.45
N GLY A 145 9.53 -27.43 18.47
CA GLY A 145 9.74 -28.56 19.36
C GLY A 145 9.81 -29.85 18.53
N ARG A 146 11.00 -30.44 18.51
CA ARG A 146 11.29 -31.81 18.05
C ARG A 146 10.19 -32.78 18.52
N ARG A 147 9.27 -33.16 17.63
CA ARG A 147 8.53 -34.43 17.77
C ARG A 147 9.33 -35.50 17.03
N GLY A 148 10.14 -36.23 17.80
CA GLY A 148 10.91 -37.37 17.33
C GLY A 148 10.00 -38.45 16.74
N ARG A 149 10.25 -38.83 15.49
CA ARG A 149 9.72 -40.05 14.87
C ARG A 149 10.39 -41.26 15.51
N GLY A 150 9.69 -41.97 16.38
CA GLY A 150 10.04 -43.32 16.82
C GLY A 150 9.20 -44.36 16.11
N ARG A 151 9.65 -44.82 14.93
CA ARG A 151 9.07 -45.95 14.20
C ARG A 151 9.76 -47.23 14.68
N LYS A 152 9.10 -48.07 15.47
CA LYS A 152 9.53 -49.47 15.70
C LYS A 152 8.55 -50.41 15.01
N ILE A 153 9.05 -51.03 13.95
CA ILE A 153 8.50 -52.22 13.30
C ILE A 153 9.04 -53.43 14.08
N GLY A 154 8.15 -54.34 14.48
CA GLY A 154 8.49 -55.62 15.08
C GLY A 154 7.51 -56.68 14.59
N ARG A 155 8.04 -57.72 13.95
CA ARG A 155 7.35 -58.82 13.26
C ARG A 155 6.78 -59.85 14.26
N GLY A 156 5.70 -60.52 13.86
CA GLY A 156 5.68 -61.99 13.81
C GLY A 156 4.79 -62.79 14.79
N ARG A 157 3.84 -63.49 14.16
CA ARG A 157 3.38 -64.88 14.39
C ARG A 157 2.36 -65.22 15.50
N GLU A 158 1.19 -65.64 14.96
CA GLU A 158 0.48 -66.92 15.15
C GLU A 158 -0.15 -67.33 16.50
N ALA A 159 -1.46 -67.61 16.37
CA ALA A 159 -2.16 -68.85 16.72
C ALA A 159 -3.07 -68.92 17.97
N ASN A 160 -4.16 -69.67 17.73
CA ASN A 160 -5.13 -70.32 18.61
C ASN A 160 -6.23 -69.46 19.25
N VAL A 161 -7.51 -69.59 18.86
CA VAL A 161 -8.49 -70.72 18.91
C VAL A 161 -9.26 -70.75 20.24
N GLY A 162 -10.59 -70.69 20.11
CA GLY A 162 -11.60 -71.05 21.12
C GLY A 162 -12.16 -69.84 21.89
N GLY A 163 -13.46 -69.63 22.03
CA GLY A 163 -14.66 -70.36 21.63
C GLY A 163 -15.86 -69.81 22.42
N GLN A 164 -17.06 -69.94 21.83
CA GLN A 164 -18.39 -70.12 22.46
C GLN A 164 -18.90 -69.03 23.44
N ALA A 165 -20.17 -68.62 23.45
CA ALA A 165 -21.38 -69.00 22.73
C ALA A 165 -22.34 -67.79 22.75
#